data_AF-A0A2G5SXD7-F1
#
_entry.id   AF-A0A2G5SXD7-F1
#
_cell.length_a   1.000
_cell.length_b   1.000
_cell.length_c   1.000
_cell.angle_alpha   90.00
_cell.angle_beta   90.00
_cell.angle_gamma   90.00
#
_symmetry.space_group_name_H-M   'P 1'
#
loop_
_entity.id
_entity.type
_entity.pdbx_description
1 polymer ?
#
loop_
_entity_poly.entity_id
_entity_poly.type
_entity_poly.pdbx_seq_one_letter_code
_entity_poly.pdbx_strand_id
1 'polypeptide(L)'
;MNSRVLFCIMVLFMTTKNSISYPVVNLASGMLTAADTDYTLSNIQRSLSNIQLTLSKMQNAKKKAIHVPPSEEPSLDLLMHNLTDVGVGTTLNIKLFIGGPIDLYLQSTSMYESPVNSPLVILFRPKQKTIGFNSMVADQFDIEEKRNIPIRTPNVIQLEIRLEETGIECTINKFWYKFFDNRFKFEQIQYLSVRGASKLLSVEIVSPPEDKSDYETDDSNENTEYLDTEEGSNEIDNSNENEYPEED
;
A
#
# COMPACT_ATOMS: atom_id res chain seq x y z
N MET A 1 30.64 2.64 71.13
CA MET A 1 29.29 2.05 71.03
C MET A 1 28.60 2.71 69.83
N ASN A 2 28.13 1.88 68.88
CA ASN A 2 26.96 1.97 67.98
C ASN A 2 26.44 3.38 67.61
N SER A 3 26.04 3.74 66.38
CA SER A 3 25.45 3.00 65.24
C SER A 3 25.38 4.02 64.08
N ARG A 4 25.75 3.70 62.82
CA ARG A 4 24.85 3.40 61.66
C ARG A 4 23.67 4.37 61.50
N VAL A 5 23.41 5.00 60.35
CA VAL A 5 22.87 4.45 59.07
C VAL A 5 23.05 5.54 57.98
N LEU A 6 23.81 5.33 56.90
CA LEU A 6 23.44 4.83 55.55
C LEU A 6 22.46 5.72 54.74
N PHE A 7 22.90 6.25 53.59
CA PHE A 7 22.29 5.93 52.28
C PHE A 7 23.21 6.32 51.12
N CYS A 8 23.52 5.33 50.29
CA CYS A 8 24.26 5.39 49.03
C CYS A 8 23.40 5.97 47.91
N ILE A 9 24.04 6.66 46.95
CA ILE A 9 23.83 6.40 45.52
C ILE A 9 25.20 6.39 44.84
N MET A 10 25.62 5.18 44.42
CA MET A 10 26.63 4.96 43.39
C MET A 10 26.07 5.39 42.04
N VAL A 11 26.83 6.15 41.25
CA VAL A 11 26.81 5.99 39.80
C VAL A 11 28.25 5.81 39.34
N LEU A 12 28.54 4.56 39.01
CA LEU A 12 29.76 4.05 38.39
C LEU A 12 29.63 4.28 36.88
N PHE A 13 30.44 5.18 36.30
CA PHE A 13 30.67 5.17 34.86
C PHE A 13 32.04 4.55 34.59
N MET A 14 31.99 3.25 34.28
CA MET A 14 33.07 2.54 33.58
C MET A 14 33.11 3.04 32.14
N THR A 15 34.24 3.62 31.76
CA THR A 15 34.56 4.10 30.42
C THR A 15 34.80 2.92 29.48
N THR A 16 33.95 2.78 28.47
CA THR A 16 34.25 1.99 27.28
C THR A 16 34.86 2.90 26.21
N LYS A 17 35.87 2.36 25.55
CA LYS A 17 36.75 2.99 24.56
C LYS A 17 35.96 3.68 23.45
N ASN A 18 36.14 4.99 23.31
CA ASN A 18 36.03 5.70 22.05
C ASN A 18 37.13 6.75 21.99
N SER A 19 38.18 6.42 21.27
CA SER A 19 39.33 7.28 21.00
C SER A 19 38.90 8.40 20.06
N ILE A 20 38.42 9.52 20.60
CA ILE A 20 38.38 10.79 19.88
C ILE A 20 39.69 11.49 20.20
N SER A 21 40.56 11.60 19.21
CA SER A 21 41.78 12.39 19.27
C SER A 21 41.38 13.86 19.38
N TYR A 22 41.56 14.44 20.57
CA TYR A 22 41.58 15.89 20.73
C TYR A 22 43.00 16.37 20.42
N PRO A 23 43.20 17.40 19.58
CA PRO A 23 44.52 18.01 19.49
C PRO A 23 44.86 18.60 20.86
N VAL A 24 45.90 18.04 21.48
CA VAL A 24 46.57 18.66 22.63
C VAL A 24 47.13 19.98 22.12
N VAL A 25 46.46 21.08 22.46
CA VAL A 25 46.99 22.42 22.24
C VAL A 25 48.19 22.55 23.17
N ASN A 26 49.37 22.52 22.56
CA ASN A 26 50.63 22.79 23.21
C ASN A 26 50.57 24.22 23.75
N LEU A 27 50.41 24.38 25.07
CA LEU A 27 50.53 25.67 25.77
C LEU A 27 52.00 26.08 25.82
N ALA A 28 52.56 26.37 24.64
CA ALA A 28 53.76 27.16 24.54
C ALA A 28 53.38 28.60 24.91
N SER A 29 53.92 29.06 26.02
CA SER A 29 53.78 30.40 26.57
C SER A 29 54.29 31.45 25.57
N GLY A 30 53.41 31.93 24.70
CA GLY A 30 53.59 33.16 23.96
C GLY A 30 52.85 34.25 24.72
N MET A 31 53.56 35.27 25.20
CA MET A 31 52.92 36.48 25.72
C MET A 31 52.05 37.06 24.60
N LEU A 32 50.72 36.96 24.72
CA LEU A 32 49.81 37.75 23.88
C LEU A 32 50.16 39.21 24.10
N THR A 33 50.61 39.89 23.06
CA THR A 33 50.84 41.33 23.13
C THR A 33 49.48 42.02 23.09
N ALA A 34 49.38 43.24 23.66
CA ALA A 34 48.15 44.04 23.59
C ALA A 34 47.66 44.23 22.13
N ALA A 35 48.58 44.22 21.16
CA ALA A 35 48.27 44.28 19.74
C ALA A 35 47.56 43.01 19.21
N ASP A 36 47.88 41.83 19.76
CA ASP A 36 47.23 40.57 19.39
C ASP A 36 45.80 40.49 19.94
N THR A 37 45.57 41.04 21.13
CA THR A 37 44.23 41.19 21.72
C THR A 37 43.39 42.22 20.97
N ASP A 38 43.99 43.31 20.49
CA ASP A 38 43.28 44.34 19.71
C ASP A 38 42.91 43.83 18.30
N TYR A 39 43.82 43.07 17.68
CA TYR A 39 43.58 42.44 16.38
C TYR A 39 42.45 41.39 16.46
N THR A 40 42.46 40.57 17.50
CA THR A 40 41.40 39.57 17.73
C THR A 40 40.06 40.23 18.04
N LEU A 41 40.04 41.30 18.84
CA LEU A 41 38.83 42.07 19.15
C LEU A 41 38.24 42.74 17.90
N SER A 42 39.08 43.33 17.04
CA SER A 42 38.66 43.95 15.78
C SER A 42 38.01 42.93 14.83
N ASN A 43 38.59 41.73 14.73
CA ASN A 43 38.03 40.66 13.90
C ASN A 43 36.68 40.15 14.41
N ILE A 44 36.52 40.05 15.74
CA ILE A 44 35.24 39.67 16.36
C ILE A 44 34.17 40.74 16.08
N GLN A 45 34.50 42.03 16.26
CA GLN A 45 33.57 43.13 15.98
C GLN A 45 33.14 43.16 14.51
N ARG A 46 34.07 42.91 13.58
CA ARG A 46 33.76 42.83 12.15
C ARG A 46 32.83 41.65 11.83
N SER A 47 33.06 40.49 12.44
CA SER A 47 32.21 39.31 12.26
C SER A 47 30.79 39.54 12.78
N LEU A 48 30.65 40.17 13.95
CA LEU A 48 29.35 40.53 14.52
C LEU A 48 28.58 41.53 13.63
N SER A 49 29.27 42.52 13.07
CA SER A 49 28.66 43.48 12.14
C SER A 49 28.13 42.77 10.87
N ASN A 50 28.90 41.83 10.31
CA ASN A 50 28.47 41.04 9.16
C ASN A 50 27.26 40.14 9.46
N ILE A 51 27.23 39.53 10.65
CA ILE A 51 26.10 38.71 11.10
C ILE A 51 24.84 39.56 11.26
N GLN A 52 24.95 40.73 11.89
CA GLN A 52 23.83 41.68 12.03
C GLN A 52 23.29 42.13 10.67
N LEU A 53 24.18 42.47 9.74
CA LEU A 53 23.79 42.90 8.40
C LEU A 53 23.09 41.78 7.61
N THR A 54 23.51 40.53 7.82
CA THR A 54 22.86 39.35 7.24
C THR A 54 21.48 39.10 7.85
N LEU A 55 21.34 39.22 9.17
CA LEU A 55 20.06 39.13 9.87
C LEU A 55 19.08 40.22 9.43
N SER A 56 19.53 41.46 9.26
CA SER A 56 18.69 42.55 8.74
C SER A 56 18.23 42.27 7.30
N LYS A 57 19.09 41.71 6.45
CA LYS A 57 18.70 41.27 5.10
C LYS A 57 17.68 40.14 5.12
N MET A 58 17.81 39.19 6.04
CA MET A 58 16.84 38.09 6.21
C MET A 58 15.50 38.57 6.79
N GLN A 59 15.50 39.54 7.70
CA GLN A 59 14.29 40.12 8.27
C GLN A 59 13.52 40.98 7.26
N ASN A 60 14.23 41.69 6.39
CA ASN A 60 13.63 42.46 5.29
C ASN A 60 13.20 41.58 4.10
N ALA A 61 13.57 40.30 4.08
CA ALA A 61 13.16 39.34 3.05
C ALA A 61 11.76 38.73 3.31
N LYS A 62 10.78 39.53 3.74
CA LYS A 62 9.38 39.08 3.84
C LYS A 62 8.48 39.73 2.79
N LYS A 63 7.84 38.82 2.03
CA LYS A 63 6.63 38.97 1.21
C LYS A 63 6.79 39.56 -0.20
N LYS A 64 7.45 38.83 -1.10
CA LYS A 64 6.78 38.49 -2.36
C LYS A 64 6.10 37.16 -2.16
N ALA A 65 4.80 37.20 -1.88
CA ALA A 65 3.98 36.01 -1.97
C ALA A 65 4.04 35.55 -3.43
N ILE A 66 4.85 34.53 -3.70
CA ILE A 66 4.61 33.69 -4.86
C ILE A 66 3.23 33.11 -4.60
N HIS A 67 2.29 33.32 -5.52
CA HIS A 67 1.06 32.55 -5.53
C HIS A 67 1.46 31.10 -5.78
N VAL A 68 1.74 30.40 -4.69
CA VAL A 68 1.75 28.95 -4.67
C VAL A 68 0.26 28.61 -4.82
N PRO A 69 -0.18 27.97 -5.92
CA PRO A 69 -1.52 27.40 -5.94
C PRO A 69 -1.64 26.55 -4.67
N PRO A 70 -2.79 26.56 -3.97
CA PRO A 70 -2.91 25.89 -2.70
C PRO A 70 -2.29 24.51 -2.83
N SER A 71 -1.23 24.27 -2.04
CA SER A 71 -0.77 22.93 -1.75
C SER A 71 -2.03 22.24 -1.26
N GLU A 72 -2.65 21.42 -2.11
CA GLU A 72 -3.64 20.45 -1.70
C GLU A 72 -2.94 19.66 -0.60
N GLU A 73 -3.21 20.05 0.65
CA GLU A 73 -2.93 19.18 1.79
C GLU A 73 -3.51 17.82 1.40
N PRO A 74 -2.79 16.70 1.61
CA PRO A 74 -3.38 15.39 1.41
C PRO A 74 -4.53 15.31 2.40
N SER A 75 -5.71 15.61 1.88
CA SER A 75 -6.93 15.61 2.61
C SER A 75 -7.13 14.20 3.16
N LEU A 76 -7.78 14.10 4.31
CA LEU A 76 -8.34 12.85 4.81
C LEU A 76 -9.51 12.39 3.91
N ASP A 77 -9.42 12.62 2.61
CA ASP A 77 -10.49 12.43 1.67
C ASP A 77 -10.65 10.94 1.40
N LEU A 78 -11.86 10.47 1.64
CA LEU A 78 -12.39 9.33 0.93
C LEU A 78 -12.49 9.75 -0.54
N LEU A 79 -11.58 9.24 -1.36
CA LEU A 79 -11.72 9.30 -2.81
C LEU A 79 -12.44 8.04 -3.25
N MET A 80 -13.61 8.20 -3.87
CA MET A 80 -14.36 7.12 -4.48
C MET A 80 -14.35 7.30 -5.99
N HIS A 81 -13.97 6.25 -6.70
CA HIS A 81 -13.90 6.21 -8.16
C HIS A 81 -14.82 5.12 -8.66
N ASN A 82 -15.75 5.49 -9.54
CA ASN A 82 -16.64 4.54 -10.19
C ASN A 82 -15.83 3.75 -11.24
N LEU A 83 -16.03 2.45 -11.25
CA LEU A 83 -15.41 1.53 -12.17
C LEU A 83 -16.51 0.93 -13.07
N THR A 84 -16.24 0.85 -14.36
CA THR A 84 -17.11 0.20 -15.35
C THR A 84 -16.41 -1.04 -15.87
N ASP A 85 -17.17 -2.12 -16.05
CA ASP A 85 -16.70 -3.37 -16.69
C ASP A 85 -15.50 -4.05 -16.00
N VAL A 86 -15.42 -3.96 -14.67
CA VAL A 86 -14.36 -4.60 -13.88
C VAL A 86 -14.84 -5.93 -13.31
N GLY A 87 -14.65 -7.00 -14.09
CA GLY A 87 -14.94 -8.38 -13.71
C GLY A 87 -13.70 -9.27 -13.67
N VAL A 88 -13.92 -10.57 -13.53
CA VAL A 88 -12.84 -11.58 -13.66
C VAL A 88 -12.14 -11.44 -15.02
N GLY A 89 -10.81 -11.60 -15.02
CA GLY A 89 -9.94 -11.42 -16.18
C GLY A 89 -9.43 -9.98 -16.36
N THR A 90 -10.01 -9.00 -15.66
CA THR A 90 -9.57 -7.60 -15.77
C THR A 90 -8.36 -7.30 -14.88
N THR A 91 -7.54 -6.34 -15.31
CA THR A 91 -6.42 -5.81 -14.54
C THR A 91 -6.60 -4.32 -14.27
N LEU A 92 -6.60 -3.94 -12.99
CA LEU A 92 -6.60 -2.56 -12.52
C LEU A 92 -5.17 -2.09 -12.27
N ASN A 93 -4.76 -1.04 -12.97
CA ASN A 93 -3.48 -0.37 -12.78
C ASN A 93 -3.71 0.94 -12.02
N ILE A 94 -3.37 0.95 -10.74
CA ILE A 94 -3.60 2.07 -9.83
C ILE A 94 -2.27 2.73 -9.49
N LYS A 95 -2.10 4.00 -9.85
CA LYS A 95 -0.94 4.79 -9.48
C LYS A 95 -1.29 5.72 -8.33
N LEU A 96 -0.56 5.61 -7.22
CA LEU A 96 -0.91 6.25 -5.96
C LEU A 96 0.30 6.88 -5.30
N PHE A 97 0.17 8.13 -4.85
CA PHE A 97 1.09 8.71 -3.88
C PHE A 97 0.65 8.33 -2.46
N ILE A 98 1.57 7.82 -1.66
CA ILE A 98 1.37 7.43 -0.26
C ILE A 98 2.22 8.34 0.64
N GLY A 99 1.56 9.22 1.40
CA GLY A 99 2.17 10.06 2.42
C GLY A 99 2.16 9.43 3.83
N GLY A 100 1.24 8.50 4.09
CA GLY A 100 1.06 7.88 5.41
C GLY A 100 0.27 6.57 5.36
N PRO A 101 -0.41 6.17 6.46
CA PRO A 101 -1.34 5.05 6.45
C PRO A 101 -2.50 5.30 5.49
N ILE A 102 -2.87 4.28 4.72
CA ILE A 102 -3.96 4.35 3.74
C ILE A 102 -4.75 3.03 3.75
N ASP A 103 -6.03 3.13 3.39
CA ASP A 103 -6.93 1.99 3.20
C ASP A 103 -7.50 2.06 1.79
N LEU A 104 -7.42 0.97 1.05
CA LEU A 104 -7.94 0.84 -0.30
C LEU A 104 -9.00 -0.26 -0.32
N TYR A 105 -10.16 0.03 -0.90
CA TYR A 105 -11.28 -0.90 -1.00
C TYR A 105 -11.67 -1.06 -2.46
N LEU A 106 -11.75 -2.31 -2.92
CA LEU A 106 -12.48 -2.66 -4.15
C LEU A 106 -13.84 -3.18 -3.74
N GLN A 107 -14.91 -2.52 -4.19
CA GLN A 107 -16.27 -2.77 -3.68
C GLN A 107 -17.19 -3.21 -4.81
N SER A 108 -18.01 -4.22 -4.54
CA SER A 108 -19.06 -4.67 -5.45
C SER A 108 -20.38 -3.93 -5.26
N THR A 109 -20.56 -3.28 -4.11
CA THR A 109 -21.70 -2.39 -3.79
C THR A 109 -21.20 -1.01 -3.40
N SER A 110 -22.07 0.00 -3.50
CA SER A 110 -21.73 1.37 -3.13
C SER A 110 -21.37 1.47 -1.65
N MET A 111 -20.39 2.31 -1.31
CA MET A 111 -19.99 2.54 0.09
C MET A 111 -21.07 3.28 0.92
N TYR A 112 -22.11 3.78 0.28
CA TYR A 112 -23.27 4.44 0.91
C TYR A 112 -24.46 3.49 1.12
N GLU A 113 -24.36 2.26 0.63
CA GLU A 113 -25.39 1.25 0.73
C GLU A 113 -24.95 0.16 1.72
N SER A 114 -25.79 -0.13 2.70
CA SER A 114 -25.59 -1.27 3.59
C SER A 114 -26.50 -2.42 3.09
N PRO A 115 -25.96 -3.63 2.89
CA PRO A 115 -24.60 -4.06 3.19
C PRO A 115 -23.52 -3.61 2.18
N VAL A 116 -22.36 -3.16 2.67
CA VAL A 116 -21.15 -2.99 1.85
C VAL A 116 -20.44 -4.33 1.70
N ASN A 117 -20.10 -4.69 0.46
CA ASN A 117 -19.31 -5.85 0.12
C ASN A 117 -18.02 -5.41 -0.61
N SER A 118 -16.88 -5.91 -0.14
CA SER A 118 -15.56 -5.61 -0.68
C SER A 118 -14.74 -6.89 -0.76
N PRO A 119 -14.56 -7.47 -1.97
CA PRO A 119 -13.74 -8.68 -2.12
C PRO A 119 -12.27 -8.44 -1.82
N LEU A 120 -11.80 -7.19 -1.88
CA LEU A 120 -10.43 -6.84 -1.52
C LEU A 120 -10.37 -5.51 -0.78
N VAL A 121 -9.79 -5.57 0.42
CA VAL A 121 -9.38 -4.43 1.22
C VAL A 121 -7.87 -4.52 1.44
N ILE A 122 -7.15 -3.45 1.10
CA ILE A 122 -5.70 -3.34 1.31
C ILE A 122 -5.41 -2.22 2.31
N LEU A 123 -4.71 -2.56 3.39
CA LEU A 123 -4.37 -1.67 4.48
C LEU A 123 -2.86 -1.42 4.48
N PHE A 124 -2.40 -0.29 3.93
CA PHE A 124 -0.98 0.04 4.00
C PHE A 124 -0.65 0.71 5.33
N ARG A 125 0.36 0.19 6.02
CA ARG A 125 0.85 0.71 7.30
C ARG A 125 2.37 0.95 7.26
N PRO A 126 2.85 1.99 6.54
CA PRO A 126 4.28 2.16 6.27
C PRO A 126 5.16 2.33 7.52
N LYS A 127 4.65 2.99 8.58
CA LYS A 127 5.37 3.12 9.87
C LYS A 127 5.63 1.75 10.54
N GLN A 128 4.73 0.80 10.34
CA GLN A 128 4.83 -0.56 10.87
C GLN A 128 5.53 -1.51 9.88
N LYS A 129 5.84 -1.03 8.67
CA LYS A 129 6.37 -1.82 7.54
C LYS A 129 5.48 -3.00 7.17
N THR A 130 4.18 -2.87 7.38
CA THR A 130 3.18 -3.90 7.09
C THR A 130 2.18 -3.45 6.04
N ILE A 131 1.62 -4.43 5.36
CA ILE A 131 0.45 -4.33 4.50
C ILE A 131 -0.52 -5.44 4.91
N GLY A 132 -1.78 -5.08 5.12
CA GLY A 132 -2.86 -5.98 5.45
C GLY A 132 -3.75 -6.22 4.23
N PHE A 133 -4.23 -7.45 4.06
CA PHE A 133 -5.20 -7.85 3.06
C PHE A 133 -6.42 -8.44 3.76
N ASN A 134 -7.60 -8.05 3.35
CA ASN A 134 -8.83 -8.54 3.94
C ASN A 134 -9.97 -8.49 2.91
N SER A 135 -11.13 -9.03 3.28
CA SER A 135 -12.39 -8.83 2.61
C SER A 135 -13.43 -8.29 3.60
N MET A 136 -14.50 -7.72 3.07
CA MET A 136 -15.65 -7.28 3.84
C MET A 136 -16.92 -7.86 3.21
N VAL A 137 -17.75 -8.52 4.03
CA VAL A 137 -19.05 -9.05 3.62
C VAL A 137 -20.08 -8.53 4.60
N ALA A 138 -21.13 -7.91 4.09
CA ALA A 138 -22.19 -7.31 4.91
C ALA A 138 -21.67 -6.43 6.05
N ASP A 139 -20.79 -5.47 5.70
CA ASP A 139 -20.16 -4.52 6.63
C ASP A 139 -19.23 -5.16 7.69
N GLN A 140 -18.97 -6.47 7.60
CA GLN A 140 -18.09 -7.20 8.52
C GLN A 140 -16.78 -7.57 7.84
N PHE A 141 -15.67 -7.24 8.51
CA PHE A 141 -14.34 -7.67 8.09
C PHE A 141 -14.13 -9.13 8.41
N ASP A 142 -13.41 -9.81 7.53
CA ASP A 142 -12.91 -11.16 7.77
C ASP A 142 -11.51 -11.14 8.42
N ILE A 143 -10.82 -12.28 8.46
CA ILE A 143 -9.49 -12.43 9.06
C ILE A 143 -8.44 -11.73 8.20
N GLU A 144 -7.74 -10.76 8.78
CA GLU A 144 -6.69 -10.01 8.07
C GLU A 144 -5.43 -10.85 7.82
N GLU A 145 -4.97 -10.87 6.56
CA GLU A 145 -3.67 -11.43 6.17
C GLU A 145 -2.59 -10.35 6.11
N LYS A 146 -1.62 -10.44 7.01
CA LYS A 146 -0.54 -9.44 7.13
C LYS A 146 0.74 -9.89 6.43
N ARG A 147 1.37 -8.98 5.70
CA ARG A 147 2.69 -9.17 5.09
C ARG A 147 3.58 -7.96 5.37
N ASN A 148 4.90 -8.17 5.26
CA ASN A 148 5.87 -7.08 5.29
C ASN A 148 5.93 -6.40 3.92
N ILE A 149 6.05 -5.08 3.92
CA ILE A 149 6.16 -4.28 2.69
C ILE A 149 7.45 -3.44 2.69
N PRO A 150 8.26 -3.50 1.62
CA PRO A 150 9.54 -2.78 1.57
C PRO A 150 9.38 -1.33 1.09
N ILE A 151 8.32 -0.63 1.53
CA ILE A 151 8.03 0.74 1.08
C ILE A 151 8.30 1.73 2.21
N ARG A 152 9.06 2.79 1.89
CA ARG A 152 9.24 3.96 2.75
C ARG A 152 8.28 5.05 2.29
N THR A 153 7.83 5.92 3.21
CA THR A 153 7.02 7.10 2.87
C THR A 153 7.82 8.40 3.02
N PRO A 154 7.45 9.46 2.28
CA PRO A 154 6.45 9.49 1.21
C PRO A 154 6.96 8.77 -0.06
N ASN A 155 6.08 8.12 -0.81
CA ASN A 155 6.46 7.42 -2.04
C ASN A 155 5.30 7.30 -3.03
N VAL A 156 5.62 7.15 -4.31
CA VAL A 156 4.66 6.79 -5.35
C VAL A 156 4.76 5.30 -5.62
N ILE A 157 3.62 4.63 -5.69
CA ILE A 157 3.53 3.21 -6.00
C ILE A 157 2.65 3.00 -7.23
N GLN A 158 2.95 1.95 -7.99
CA GLN A 158 2.05 1.37 -8.98
C GLN A 158 1.57 0.03 -8.41
N LEU A 159 0.27 -0.05 -8.16
CA LEU A 159 -0.43 -1.24 -7.72
C LEU A 159 -1.17 -1.82 -8.92
N GLU A 160 -0.82 -3.04 -9.32
CA GLU A 160 -1.51 -3.79 -10.35
C GLU A 160 -2.35 -4.86 -9.65
N ILE A 161 -3.67 -4.85 -9.88
CA ILE A 161 -4.62 -5.79 -9.30
C ILE A 161 -5.29 -6.55 -10.43
N ARG A 162 -5.04 -7.84 -10.54
CA ARG A 162 -5.67 -8.71 -11.54
C ARG A 162 -6.71 -9.60 -10.87
N LEU A 163 -7.93 -9.56 -11.41
CA LEU A 163 -9.06 -10.33 -10.89
C LEU A 163 -9.09 -11.71 -11.55
N GLU A 164 -8.98 -12.76 -10.75
CA GLU A 164 -9.01 -14.16 -11.20
C GLU A 164 -10.26 -14.86 -10.64
N GLU A 165 -10.63 -16.00 -11.23
CA GLU A 165 -11.76 -16.79 -10.74
C GLU A 165 -11.58 -17.23 -9.29
N THR A 166 -10.35 -17.64 -8.93
CA THR A 166 -10.03 -18.20 -7.60
C THR A 166 -9.56 -17.15 -6.59
N GLY A 167 -9.19 -15.95 -7.03
CA GLY A 167 -8.61 -14.95 -6.15
C GLY A 167 -8.22 -13.67 -6.87
N ILE A 168 -7.39 -12.88 -6.21
CA ILE A 168 -6.96 -11.57 -6.67
C ILE A 168 -5.45 -11.46 -6.55
N GLU A 169 -4.79 -11.23 -7.68
CA GLU A 169 -3.36 -11.00 -7.75
C GLU A 169 -3.05 -9.52 -7.55
N CYS A 170 -2.15 -9.22 -6.63
CA CYS A 170 -1.69 -7.88 -6.34
C CYS A 170 -0.17 -7.80 -6.55
N THR A 171 0.28 -6.92 -7.43
CA THR A 171 1.70 -6.55 -7.53
C THR A 171 1.92 -5.09 -7.17
N ILE A 172 3.05 -4.79 -6.52
CA ILE A 172 3.46 -3.42 -6.20
C ILE A 172 4.82 -3.14 -6.83
N ASN A 173 4.85 -2.11 -7.68
CA ASN A 173 6.01 -1.70 -8.46
C ASN A 173 6.66 -2.85 -9.24
N LYS A 174 5.90 -3.90 -9.60
CA LYS A 174 6.38 -5.13 -10.26
C LYS A 174 7.38 -5.99 -9.46
N PHE A 175 7.69 -5.64 -8.21
CA PHE A 175 8.70 -6.35 -7.39
C PHE A 175 8.12 -7.09 -6.19
N TRP A 176 6.96 -6.65 -5.71
CA TRP A 176 6.29 -7.27 -4.57
C TRP A 176 5.00 -7.91 -5.07
N TYR A 177 4.66 -9.09 -4.57
CA TYR A 177 3.55 -9.91 -5.05
C TYR A 177 2.76 -10.52 -3.88
N LYS A 178 1.44 -10.59 -4.04
CA LYS A 178 0.51 -11.35 -3.20
C LYS A 178 -0.67 -11.85 -4.02
N PHE A 179 -0.99 -13.14 -3.91
CA PHE A 179 -2.26 -13.71 -4.31
C PHE A 179 -3.20 -13.76 -3.10
N PHE A 180 -4.39 -13.17 -3.17
CA PHE A 180 -5.41 -13.18 -2.11
C PHE A 180 -6.61 -14.00 -2.56
N ASP A 181 -6.93 -15.08 -1.84
CA ASP A 181 -8.01 -15.99 -2.23
C ASP A 181 -9.39 -15.33 -2.09
N ASN A 182 -10.28 -15.60 -3.04
CA ASN A 182 -11.65 -15.10 -3.00
C ASN A 182 -12.39 -15.73 -1.82
N ARG A 183 -12.94 -14.90 -0.93
CA ARG A 183 -13.65 -15.37 0.28
C ARG A 183 -15.17 -15.42 0.12
N PHE A 184 -15.67 -14.82 -0.96
CA PHE A 184 -17.05 -14.88 -1.40
C PHE A 184 -17.11 -14.67 -2.91
N LYS A 185 -18.23 -15.06 -3.53
CA LYS A 185 -18.47 -14.84 -4.95
C LYS A 185 -18.92 -13.40 -5.20
N PHE A 186 -18.30 -12.73 -6.16
CA PHE A 186 -18.72 -11.43 -6.67
C PHE A 186 -18.65 -11.45 -8.20
N GLU A 187 -19.57 -10.74 -8.85
CA GLU A 187 -19.62 -10.68 -10.32
C GLU A 187 -18.74 -9.55 -10.86
N GLN A 188 -18.77 -8.40 -10.17
CA GLN A 188 -18.10 -7.18 -10.62
C GLN A 188 -17.64 -6.32 -9.44
N ILE A 189 -16.60 -5.53 -9.68
CA ILE A 189 -16.19 -4.41 -8.84
C ILE A 189 -16.76 -3.14 -9.45
N GLN A 190 -17.52 -2.38 -8.66
CA GLN A 190 -18.17 -1.14 -9.10
C GLN A 190 -17.42 0.10 -8.61
N TYR A 191 -16.69 0.00 -7.50
CA TYR A 191 -16.05 1.16 -6.88
C TYR A 191 -14.63 0.85 -6.38
N LEU A 192 -13.73 1.80 -6.59
CA LEU A 192 -12.45 1.91 -5.90
C LEU A 192 -12.54 3.05 -4.89
N SER A 193 -12.36 2.74 -3.62
CA SER A 193 -12.31 3.74 -2.55
C SER A 193 -10.92 3.78 -1.92
N VAL A 194 -10.32 4.98 -1.82
CA VAL A 194 -9.04 5.19 -1.14
C VAL A 194 -9.24 6.17 0.01
N ARG A 195 -8.77 5.81 1.20
CA ARG A 195 -8.85 6.62 2.42
C ARG A 195 -7.46 6.82 3.01
N GLY A 196 -7.24 7.96 3.65
CA GLY A 196 -6.02 8.27 4.41
C GLY A 196 -5.06 9.18 3.65
N ALA A 197 -3.81 9.26 4.12
CA ALA A 197 -2.82 10.22 3.63
C ALA A 197 -2.26 9.80 2.25
N SER A 198 -3.03 10.06 1.20
CA SER A 198 -2.74 9.63 -0.16
C SER A 198 -3.19 10.63 -1.22
N LYS A 199 -2.72 10.45 -2.45
CA LYS A 199 -3.28 11.10 -3.64
C LYS A 199 -3.35 10.10 -4.78
N LEU A 200 -4.55 9.86 -5.30
CA LEU A 200 -4.73 9.03 -6.50
C LEU A 200 -4.20 9.80 -7.71
N LEU A 201 -3.29 9.17 -8.47
CA LEU A 201 -2.64 9.79 -9.62
C LEU A 201 -3.26 9.31 -10.94
N SER A 202 -3.53 8.00 -11.06
CA SER A 202 -4.25 7.43 -12.19
C SER A 202 -4.87 6.08 -11.84
N VAL A 203 -5.92 5.71 -12.57
CA VAL A 203 -6.53 4.39 -12.59
C VAL A 203 -6.72 4.03 -14.05
N GLU A 204 -6.16 2.90 -14.46
CA GLU A 204 -6.28 2.36 -15.81
C GLU A 204 -6.85 0.95 -15.70
N ILE A 205 -7.88 0.64 -16.50
CA ILE A 205 -8.54 -0.66 -16.54
C ILE A 205 -8.11 -1.34 -17.84
N VAL A 206 -7.56 -2.54 -17.73
CA VAL A 206 -7.18 -3.37 -18.87
C VAL A 206 -8.07 -4.61 -18.86
N SER A 207 -9.01 -4.66 -19.81
CA SER A 207 -9.88 -5.80 -20.02
C SER A 207 -9.17 -6.89 -20.83
N PRO A 208 -9.53 -8.18 -20.64
CA PRO A 208 -9.03 -9.24 -21.49
C PRO A 208 -9.46 -8.98 -22.95
N PRO A 209 -8.65 -9.40 -23.94
CA PRO A 209 -9.08 -9.34 -25.33
C PRO A 209 -10.40 -10.10 -25.49
N GLU A 210 -11.40 -9.48 -26.10
CA GLU A 210 -12.64 -10.18 -26.47
C GLU A 210 -12.27 -11.36 -27.39
N ASP A 211 -12.59 -12.58 -26.96
CA ASP A 211 -12.52 -13.73 -27.83
C ASP A 211 -13.53 -13.50 -28.97
N LYS A 212 -13.03 -13.04 -30.11
CA LYS A 212 -13.74 -13.13 -31.38
C LYS A 212 -13.85 -14.62 -31.72
N SER A 213 -14.88 -15.25 -31.18
CA SER A 213 -15.34 -16.54 -31.67
C SER A 213 -16.05 -16.30 -33.00
N ASP A 214 -15.25 -16.06 -34.04
CA ASP A 214 -15.68 -16.15 -35.44
C ASP A 214 -15.89 -17.63 -35.76
N TYR A 215 -16.93 -18.24 -35.18
CA TYR A 215 -17.51 -19.44 -35.76
C TYR A 215 -18.40 -18.99 -36.93
N GLU A 216 -17.76 -18.64 -38.05
CA GLU A 216 -18.43 -18.76 -39.34
C GLU A 216 -18.85 -20.22 -39.45
N THR A 217 -20.15 -20.45 -39.24
CA THR A 217 -20.75 -21.76 -39.47
C THR A 217 -20.78 -21.91 -40.98
N ASP A 218 -19.76 -22.58 -41.52
CA ASP A 218 -19.68 -22.90 -42.94
C ASP A 218 -20.80 -23.91 -43.24
N ASP A 219 -21.83 -23.39 -43.89
CA ASP A 219 -23.07 -24.04 -44.26
C ASP A 219 -22.78 -25.04 -45.39
N SER A 220 -22.18 -26.19 -45.05
CA SER A 220 -22.03 -27.33 -45.96
C SER A 220 -22.99 -28.46 -45.59
N ASN A 221 -24.19 -28.26 -46.12
CA ASN A 221 -25.25 -29.22 -46.37
C ASN A 221 -24.72 -30.50 -47.09
N GLU A 222 -24.59 -31.62 -46.38
CA GLU A 222 -24.61 -32.95 -46.99
C GLU A 222 -25.69 -33.82 -46.36
N ASN A 223 -26.84 -33.80 -47.03
CA ASN A 223 -27.87 -34.83 -47.05
C ASN A 223 -27.25 -36.25 -47.15
N THR A 224 -27.66 -37.16 -46.27
CA THR A 224 -27.79 -38.59 -46.64
C THR A 224 -28.99 -39.22 -45.92
N GLU A 225 -30.08 -39.34 -46.67
CA GLU A 225 -31.29 -40.11 -46.37
C GLU A 225 -31.08 -41.62 -46.64
N TYR A 226 -31.53 -42.42 -45.67
CA TYR A 226 -32.13 -43.77 -45.72
C TYR A 226 -31.41 -44.99 -46.33
N LEU A 227 -31.31 -46.04 -45.52
CA LEU A 227 -31.93 -47.34 -45.84
C LEU A 227 -32.22 -48.15 -44.56
N ASP A 228 -33.51 -48.29 -44.26
CA ASP A 228 -34.10 -49.29 -43.37
C ASP A 228 -33.83 -50.70 -43.90
N THR A 229 -33.56 -51.64 -43.01
CA THR A 229 -33.98 -53.04 -43.19
C THR A 229 -34.31 -53.62 -41.81
N GLU A 230 -35.60 -53.82 -41.56
CA GLU A 230 -36.12 -54.62 -40.45
C GLU A 230 -35.72 -56.10 -40.61
N GLU A 231 -35.46 -56.79 -39.50
CA GLU A 231 -36.14 -58.04 -39.10
C GLU A 231 -35.42 -58.69 -37.91
N GLY A 232 -36.18 -59.11 -36.88
CA GLY A 232 -35.80 -60.27 -36.06
C GLY A 232 -35.73 -60.11 -34.54
N SER A 233 -36.89 -59.91 -33.90
CA SER A 233 -37.33 -60.47 -32.60
C SER A 233 -36.32 -61.16 -31.67
N ASN A 234 -36.28 -60.74 -30.40
CA ASN A 234 -36.72 -61.56 -29.26
C ASN A 234 -36.76 -60.75 -27.95
N GLU A 235 -37.95 -60.69 -27.35
CA GLU A 235 -38.16 -60.38 -25.94
C GLU A 235 -37.48 -61.46 -25.07
N ILE A 236 -36.97 -61.08 -23.89
CA ILE A 236 -37.25 -61.74 -22.61
C ILE A 236 -36.89 -60.78 -21.47
N ASP A 237 -37.93 -60.55 -20.68
CA ASP A 237 -38.06 -59.88 -19.40
C ASP A 237 -37.22 -60.55 -18.30
N ASN A 238 -36.60 -59.79 -17.40
CA ASN A 238 -36.44 -60.21 -16.00
C ASN A 238 -36.02 -59.04 -15.10
N SER A 239 -37.03 -58.58 -14.35
CA SER A 239 -36.95 -57.91 -13.06
C SER A 239 -35.85 -58.44 -12.13
N ASN A 240 -35.17 -57.52 -11.43
CA ASN A 240 -34.96 -57.68 -9.99
C ASN A 240 -34.71 -56.33 -9.33
N GLU A 241 -35.77 -55.85 -8.67
CA GLU A 241 -35.70 -55.00 -7.50
C GLU A 241 -34.83 -55.69 -6.45
N ASN A 242 -34.05 -54.93 -5.68
CA ASN A 242 -33.98 -55.19 -4.24
C ASN A 242 -33.65 -53.90 -3.48
N GLU A 243 -34.65 -53.59 -2.68
CA GLU A 243 -34.85 -52.59 -1.66
C GLU A 243 -33.92 -52.80 -0.46
N TYR A 244 -33.77 -51.75 0.35
CA TYR A 244 -32.88 -51.58 1.52
C TYR A 244 -33.16 -52.58 2.68
N PRO A 245 -32.36 -52.54 3.76
CA PRO A 245 -32.81 -51.70 4.87
C PRO A 245 -31.72 -50.89 5.59
N GLU A 246 -32.16 -49.74 6.13
CA GLU A 246 -31.60 -49.05 7.29
C GLU A 246 -31.60 -49.98 8.51
N GLU A 247 -30.58 -49.92 9.39
CA GLU A 247 -30.77 -50.04 10.85
C GLU A 247 -29.66 -49.26 11.60
N ASP A 248 -30.13 -48.42 12.53
CA ASP A 248 -29.61 -47.95 13.83
C ASP A 248 -28.27 -47.21 13.99
#